data_AF-A0A968W2K6-F1
#
_entry.id   AF-A0A968W2K6-F1
#
_cell.length_a   1.000
_cell.length_b   1.000
_cell.length_c   1.000
_cell.angle_alpha   90.00
_cell.angle_beta   90.00
_cell.angle_gamma   90.00
#
_symmetry.space_group_name_H-M   'P 1'
#
loop_
_entity.id
_entity.type
_entity.pdbx_description
1 polymer ?
#
loop_
_entity_poly.entity_id
_entity_poly.type
_entity_poly.pdbx_seq_one_letter_code
_entity_poly.pdbx_strand_id
1 'polypeptide(L)'
;MHQSTQEKQEVDGLSVKKTVSASRKLIRLPPTEPPLFQQKQYEMIANGIPIISATSAYLQHPNWNEYGNGRLYFQKIFGKSRYIKFSILNKESHNPEYISNKAEHEIIDRYGVMAARLHAVFATYATHSSEPWREPFFLKGSQLIKTLRIYRTKKLTVGQKLKAIADLAWVVGTLGIVIYWHEEGIDLCVKERSLLWFVSVQEYGQLNSQGEVEAPQEVVIRVQPGIWAYNFLNRGEEKQKKALHQYGLIPKQIFDLDPHRQKLTTSIALYITQKNFAHKREVYTIENLLNQILHKKHIEQAITDRRYGQKLKESFDNALLTLKNILDLEIEFDDKTYYQWLRPVWSLPENLANTSTKERNQQLLGSKKLPNHYIINHWFPAFISFIPPENVQEKLQKLKTFEANKDKNTDISNSRKFSKSVKSDKNDPEVELSQNKSSQPVTLTGTLVKQRRKAIGMSQAELAQAMGRSQSWVRDLETKLKEQIIKPKYVLKLKTILKIA
;
A
#
# COMPACT_ATOMS: atom_id res chain seq x y z
N MET A 1 -0.66 -54.89 -74.77
CA MET A 1 -1.86 -54.76 -75.64
C MET A 1 -2.94 -54.03 -74.87
N HIS A 2 -3.68 -53.14 -75.54
CA HIS A 2 -4.99 -52.51 -75.25
C HIS A 2 -5.46 -52.36 -73.78
N GLN A 3 -5.79 -51.15 -73.29
CA GLN A 3 -7.04 -50.42 -73.57
C GLN A 3 -8.29 -51.28 -73.27
N SER A 4 -9.24 -50.86 -72.43
CA SER A 4 -9.90 -49.55 -72.54
C SER A 4 -10.35 -48.95 -71.20
N THR A 5 -10.52 -47.63 -71.22
CA THR A 5 -11.08 -46.76 -70.17
C THR A 5 -12.58 -46.50 -70.45
N GLN A 6 -13.20 -45.68 -69.58
CA GLN A 6 -14.56 -45.07 -69.62
C GLN A 6 -15.60 -45.80 -68.75
N GLU A 7 -16.49 -45.16 -67.96
CA GLU A 7 -16.76 -43.74 -67.60
C GLU A 7 -17.76 -43.73 -66.38
N LYS A 8 -18.25 -42.65 -65.74
CA LYS A 8 -18.13 -41.16 -65.82
C LYS A 8 -18.54 -40.53 -64.45
N GLN A 9 -17.89 -39.44 -64.00
CA GLN A 9 -18.42 -38.34 -63.13
C GLN A 9 -19.06 -38.69 -61.74
N GLU A 10 -19.19 -37.81 -60.74
CA GLU A 10 -18.88 -36.37 -60.61
C GLU A 10 -18.48 -36.01 -59.16
N VAL A 11 -17.90 -34.82 -58.95
CA VAL A 11 -17.48 -34.31 -57.63
C VAL A 11 -18.55 -33.37 -57.08
N ASP A 12 -18.98 -33.55 -55.82
CA ASP A 12 -19.32 -32.39 -54.98
C ASP A 12 -19.29 -32.69 -53.46
N GLY A 13 -19.17 -31.64 -52.64
CA GLY A 13 -19.61 -31.67 -51.23
C GLY A 13 -18.55 -31.86 -50.14
N LEU A 14 -17.65 -30.89 -49.95
CA LEU A 14 -16.94 -30.72 -48.67
C LEU A 14 -17.94 -30.37 -47.54
N SER A 15 -18.50 -31.37 -46.85
CA SER A 15 -19.19 -31.14 -45.57
C SER A 15 -18.17 -31.06 -44.43
N VAL A 16 -17.47 -29.93 -44.33
CA VAL A 16 -16.63 -29.60 -43.16
C VAL A 16 -17.50 -29.72 -41.91
N LYS A 17 -17.21 -30.70 -41.04
CA LYS A 17 -17.81 -30.77 -39.72
C LYS A 17 -17.42 -29.49 -38.96
N LYS A 18 -18.35 -28.54 -38.89
CA LYS A 18 -18.21 -27.32 -38.08
C LYS A 18 -17.92 -27.76 -36.65
N THR A 19 -16.67 -27.61 -36.23
CA THR A 19 -16.25 -27.83 -34.85
C THR A 19 -17.12 -26.94 -33.97
N VAL A 20 -18.02 -27.56 -33.21
CA VAL A 20 -18.94 -26.84 -32.31
C VAL A 20 -18.08 -25.97 -31.40
N SER A 21 -18.28 -24.66 -31.47
CA SER A 21 -17.51 -23.71 -30.68
C SER A 21 -17.66 -24.07 -29.20
N ALA A 22 -16.56 -24.49 -28.56
CA ALA A 22 -16.57 -24.85 -27.15
C ALA A 22 -17.09 -23.65 -26.35
N SER A 23 -18.34 -23.74 -25.89
CA SER A 23 -18.97 -22.71 -25.08
C SER A 23 -18.10 -22.49 -23.85
N ARG A 24 -17.49 -21.31 -23.72
CA ARG A 24 -16.75 -20.94 -22.52
C ARG A 24 -17.73 -20.97 -21.35
N LYS A 25 -17.76 -22.08 -20.60
CA LYS A 25 -18.53 -22.17 -19.35
C LYS A 25 -18.09 -20.99 -18.49
N LEU A 26 -19.04 -20.13 -18.16
CA LEU A 26 -18.80 -18.98 -17.27
C LEU A 26 -18.37 -19.54 -15.91
N ILE A 27 -17.07 -19.41 -15.62
CA ILE A 27 -16.50 -19.82 -14.33
C ILE A 27 -17.19 -18.98 -13.26
N ARG A 28 -18.06 -19.62 -12.47
CA ARG A 28 -18.72 -19.00 -11.32
C ARG A 28 -17.69 -18.87 -10.20
N LEU A 29 -17.06 -17.71 -10.14
CA LEU A 29 -16.21 -17.32 -9.02
C LEU A 29 -17.09 -16.95 -7.81
N PRO A 30 -16.64 -17.22 -6.57
CA PRO A 30 -17.28 -16.66 -5.37
C PRO A 30 -17.24 -15.12 -5.39
N PRO A 31 -18.11 -14.45 -4.61
CA PRO A 31 -17.99 -13.01 -4.40
C PRO A 31 -16.62 -12.68 -3.80
N THR A 32 -16.00 -11.61 -4.29
CA THR A 32 -14.70 -11.12 -3.82
C THR A 32 -14.79 -9.65 -3.46
N GLU A 33 -13.96 -9.22 -2.52
CA GLU A 33 -13.81 -7.83 -2.12
C GLU A 33 -13.56 -6.89 -3.33
N PRO A 34 -14.00 -5.63 -3.26
CA PRO A 34 -13.61 -4.63 -4.24
C PRO A 34 -12.10 -4.33 -4.14
N PRO A 35 -11.42 -4.04 -5.27
CA PRO A 35 -10.05 -3.53 -5.26
C PRO A 35 -9.86 -2.30 -4.36
N LEU A 36 -8.77 -2.29 -3.58
CA LEU A 36 -8.34 -1.12 -2.80
C LEU A 36 -8.07 0.11 -3.70
N PHE A 37 -8.18 1.30 -3.13
CA PHE A 37 -7.81 2.58 -3.76
C PHE A 37 -8.57 2.92 -5.06
N GLN A 38 -9.81 2.46 -5.21
CA GLN A 38 -10.66 2.81 -6.36
C GLN A 38 -10.98 4.31 -6.39
N GLN A 39 -11.44 4.84 -5.26
CA GLN A 39 -11.92 6.23 -5.13
C GLN A 39 -11.06 7.07 -4.17
N LYS A 40 -10.25 6.43 -3.32
CA LYS A 40 -9.42 7.08 -2.30
C LYS A 40 -7.93 6.95 -2.63
N GLN A 41 -7.15 7.95 -2.23
CA GLN A 41 -5.68 7.88 -2.26
C GLN A 41 -5.08 7.20 -1.03
N TYR A 42 -5.87 7.04 0.04
CA TYR A 42 -5.49 6.41 1.29
C TYR A 42 -6.61 5.47 1.73
N GLU A 43 -6.24 4.29 2.24
CA GLU A 43 -7.16 3.37 2.92
C GLU A 43 -6.71 3.22 4.39
N MET A 44 -7.60 2.68 5.24
CA MET A 44 -7.23 2.30 6.60
C MET A 44 -6.40 1.01 6.57
N ILE A 45 -5.44 0.89 7.47
CA ILE A 45 -4.62 -0.32 7.64
C ILE A 45 -4.55 -0.71 9.11
N ALA A 46 -4.63 -2.01 9.40
CA ALA A 46 -4.34 -2.56 10.73
C ALA A 46 -2.90 -2.19 11.10
N ASN A 47 -2.72 -1.51 12.23
CA ASN A 47 -1.45 -0.86 12.58
C ASN A 47 -0.96 -1.19 13.99
N GLY A 48 -1.17 -2.45 14.39
CA GLY A 48 -0.67 -2.95 15.66
C GLY A 48 0.74 -3.51 15.59
N ILE A 49 1.34 -3.73 16.76
CA ILE A 49 2.65 -4.36 16.92
C ILE A 49 2.78 -5.70 16.17
N PRO A 50 1.74 -6.57 16.06
CA PRO A 50 1.79 -7.77 15.21
C PRO A 50 2.10 -7.48 13.74
N ILE A 51 1.47 -6.46 13.16
CA ILE A 51 1.64 -6.07 11.74
C ILE A 51 3.03 -5.48 11.52
N ILE A 52 3.43 -4.48 12.32
CA ILE A 52 4.73 -3.81 12.19
C ILE A 52 5.88 -4.83 12.35
N SER A 53 5.74 -5.77 13.27
CA SER A 53 6.77 -6.78 13.54
C SER A 53 6.80 -7.89 12.47
N ALA A 54 5.64 -8.27 11.93
CA ALA A 54 5.56 -9.22 10.81
C ALA A 54 6.19 -8.63 9.53
N THR A 55 5.98 -7.35 9.24
CA THR A 55 6.68 -6.66 8.15
C THR A 55 8.20 -6.75 8.29
N SER A 56 8.75 -6.50 9.50
CA SER A 56 10.19 -6.74 9.74
C SER A 56 10.59 -8.22 9.54
N ALA A 57 9.78 -9.17 10.01
CA ALA A 57 10.05 -10.60 9.86
C ALA A 57 10.10 -11.05 8.39
N TYR A 58 9.22 -10.51 7.53
CA TYR A 58 9.25 -10.72 6.08
C TYR A 58 10.43 -10.02 5.40
N LEU A 59 10.87 -8.86 5.87
CA LEU A 59 11.92 -8.06 5.23
C LEU A 59 13.34 -8.52 5.57
N GLN A 60 13.60 -8.96 6.80
CA GLN A 60 14.95 -9.26 7.31
C GLN A 60 15.50 -10.64 6.94
N HIS A 61 14.85 -11.38 6.04
CA HIS A 61 15.28 -12.68 5.57
C HIS A 61 16.81 -12.80 5.24
N PRO A 62 17.54 -13.87 5.64
CA PRO A 62 17.24 -14.98 6.57
C PRO A 62 17.67 -14.76 8.04
N ASN A 63 17.53 -13.57 8.64
CA ASN A 63 17.93 -13.30 10.05
C ASN A 63 16.98 -13.96 11.08
N TRP A 64 16.77 -15.27 10.98
CA TRP A 64 15.97 -16.06 11.90
C TRP A 64 16.93 -16.89 12.75
N ASN A 65 16.79 -16.82 14.06
CA ASN A 65 17.63 -17.58 14.97
C ASN A 65 17.20 -19.05 14.92
N GLU A 66 18.16 -19.96 14.87
CA GLU A 66 17.88 -21.37 15.13
C GLU A 66 17.55 -21.56 16.61
N TYR A 67 16.43 -22.23 16.89
CA TYR A 67 16.22 -22.89 18.17
C TYR A 67 16.70 -24.34 18.07
N GLY A 68 17.00 -24.97 19.21
CA GLY A 68 17.36 -26.38 19.26
C GLY A 68 16.38 -27.26 18.47
N ASN A 69 16.92 -28.28 17.79
CA ASN A 69 16.26 -29.10 16.77
C ASN A 69 15.97 -28.37 15.43
N GLY A 70 16.70 -27.29 15.13
CA GLY A 70 16.80 -26.74 13.77
C GLY A 70 15.55 -26.05 13.23
N ARG A 71 14.67 -25.57 14.13
CA ARG A 71 13.50 -24.75 13.78
C ARG A 71 13.83 -23.26 13.93
N LEU A 72 13.44 -22.46 12.95
CA LEU A 72 13.81 -21.05 12.84
C LEU A 72 12.78 -20.14 13.51
N TYR A 73 13.25 -19.08 14.17
CA TYR A 73 12.39 -18.05 14.74
C TYR A 73 12.92 -16.62 14.61
N PHE A 74 12.01 -15.67 14.42
CA PHE A 74 12.29 -14.24 14.51
C PHE A 74 11.61 -13.68 15.77
N GLN A 75 12.34 -12.94 16.61
CA GLN A 75 11.80 -12.38 17.85
C GLN A 75 12.12 -10.90 17.98
N LYS A 76 11.14 -10.12 18.43
CA LYS A 76 11.30 -8.69 18.72
C LYS A 76 10.85 -8.40 20.16
N ILE A 77 11.73 -7.78 20.93
CA ILE A 77 11.54 -7.43 22.34
C ILE A 77 11.28 -5.93 22.42
N PHE A 78 10.30 -5.53 23.25
CA PHE A 78 9.85 -4.14 23.41
C PHE A 78 10.00 -3.60 24.84
N GLY A 79 10.42 -4.46 25.78
CA GLY A 79 10.61 -4.10 27.17
C GLY A 79 10.62 -5.34 28.07
N LYS A 80 10.64 -5.15 29.39
CA LYS A 80 10.49 -6.25 30.35
C LYS A 80 9.16 -6.98 30.09
N SER A 81 9.24 -8.28 29.81
CA SER A 81 8.09 -9.16 29.56
C SER A 81 7.15 -8.77 28.39
N ARG A 82 7.59 -7.92 27.45
CA ARG A 82 6.86 -7.62 26.20
C ARG A 82 7.66 -8.06 24.98
N TYR A 83 7.18 -9.05 24.26
CA TYR A 83 7.80 -9.54 23.03
C TYR A 83 6.80 -10.21 22.07
N ILE A 84 7.15 -10.22 20.79
CA ILE A 84 6.49 -11.06 19.77
C ILE A 84 7.54 -12.01 19.20
N LYS A 85 7.16 -13.28 19.05
CA LYS A 85 7.94 -14.32 18.39
C LYS A 85 7.17 -14.84 17.18
N PHE A 86 7.88 -15.02 16.07
CA PHE A 86 7.39 -15.61 14.84
C PHE A 86 8.10 -16.94 14.57
N SER A 87 7.38 -17.88 13.99
CA SER A 87 7.88 -19.18 13.53
C SER A 87 7.23 -19.52 12.19
N ILE A 88 7.76 -20.49 11.44
CA ILE A 88 7.06 -21.03 10.28
C ILE A 88 6.08 -22.12 10.72
N LEU A 89 4.89 -22.13 10.12
CA LEU A 89 3.86 -23.14 10.28
C LEU A 89 3.39 -23.56 8.87
N ASN A 90 3.47 -24.85 8.53
CA ASN A 90 2.89 -25.41 7.29
C ASN A 90 1.51 -26.02 7.59
N LYS A 91 0.60 -26.02 6.60
CA LYS A 91 -0.71 -26.66 6.68
C LYS A 91 -0.74 -28.13 6.23
N GLU A 92 0.30 -28.61 5.54
CA GLU A 92 0.31 -29.99 4.99
C GLU A 92 0.37 -31.09 6.05
N SER A 93 0.59 -30.74 7.32
CA SER A 93 0.32 -31.62 8.45
C SER A 93 -0.22 -30.80 9.61
N HIS A 94 -1.34 -31.24 10.21
CA HIS A 94 -2.03 -30.57 11.32
C HIS A 94 -1.25 -30.52 12.64
N ASN A 95 0.05 -30.86 12.63
CA ASN A 95 0.96 -30.73 13.76
C ASN A 95 2.10 -29.75 13.42
N PRO A 96 2.32 -28.69 14.23
CA PRO A 96 3.45 -27.75 14.07
C PRO A 96 4.81 -28.37 14.46
N GLU A 97 4.89 -29.71 14.50
CA GLU A 97 6.08 -30.48 14.83
C GLU A 97 6.75 -31.14 13.62
N TYR A 98 6.03 -31.29 12.51
CA TYR A 98 6.53 -31.88 11.27
C TYR A 98 6.69 -30.84 10.17
N ILE A 99 7.71 -29.99 10.32
CA ILE A 99 8.32 -29.32 9.18
C ILE A 99 9.77 -29.81 9.14
N SER A 100 10.22 -30.32 7.99
CA SER A 100 11.65 -30.62 7.83
C SER A 100 12.42 -29.30 7.74
N ASN A 101 13.59 -29.23 8.37
CA ASN A 101 14.38 -27.98 8.43
C ASN A 101 14.64 -27.40 7.03
N LYS A 102 14.76 -28.26 6.01
CA LYS A 102 14.89 -27.87 4.59
C LYS A 102 13.68 -27.07 4.07
N ALA A 103 12.46 -27.49 4.39
CA ALA A 103 11.24 -26.81 3.97
C ALA A 103 11.06 -25.44 4.68
N GLU A 104 11.49 -25.30 5.95
CA GLU A 104 11.50 -23.99 6.61
C GLU A 104 12.40 -23.01 5.86
N HIS A 105 13.63 -23.40 5.50
CA HIS A 105 14.57 -22.58 4.75
C HIS A 105 14.04 -22.20 3.35
N GLU A 106 13.45 -23.16 2.62
CA GLU A 106 12.86 -22.90 1.29
C GLU A 106 11.68 -21.91 1.34
N ILE A 107 10.87 -21.91 2.41
CA ILE A 107 9.82 -20.91 2.64
C ILE A 107 10.44 -19.55 2.99
N ILE A 108 11.47 -19.56 3.84
CA ILE A 108 12.22 -18.37 4.28
C ILE A 108 12.85 -17.68 3.05
N ASP A 109 13.48 -18.40 2.13
CA ASP A 109 14.04 -17.85 0.87
C ASP A 109 13.00 -17.17 -0.04
N ARG A 110 11.70 -17.43 0.16
CA ARG A 110 10.59 -16.78 -0.57
C ARG A 110 10.02 -15.55 0.16
N TYR A 111 10.42 -15.30 1.40
CA TYR A 111 10.11 -14.04 2.11
C TYR A 111 10.85 -12.86 1.48
N GLY A 112 10.39 -11.64 1.78
CA GLY A 112 11.00 -10.40 1.32
C GLY A 112 9.97 -9.30 1.08
N VAL A 113 10.39 -8.29 0.31
CA VAL A 113 9.59 -7.11 -0.06
C VAL A 113 8.22 -7.49 -0.65
N MET A 114 8.14 -8.59 -1.41
CA MET A 114 6.90 -9.06 -2.02
C MET A 114 5.90 -9.59 -0.98
N ALA A 115 6.37 -10.41 -0.04
CA ALA A 115 5.56 -10.94 1.06
C ALA A 115 5.08 -9.79 1.97
N ALA A 116 5.97 -8.85 2.31
CA ALA A 116 5.63 -7.66 3.08
C ALA A 116 4.57 -6.76 2.39
N ARG A 117 4.60 -6.63 1.06
CA ARG A 117 3.56 -5.88 0.30
C ARG A 117 2.21 -6.59 0.32
N LEU A 118 2.17 -7.91 0.11
CA LEU A 118 0.92 -8.67 0.18
C LEU A 118 0.35 -8.69 1.61
N HIS A 119 1.22 -8.81 2.62
CA HIS A 119 0.87 -8.66 4.02
C HIS A 119 0.23 -7.29 4.32
N ALA A 120 0.79 -6.18 3.80
CA ALA A 120 0.19 -4.86 3.95
C ALA A 120 -1.20 -4.76 3.29
N VAL A 121 -1.42 -5.45 2.16
CA VAL A 121 -2.75 -5.55 1.53
C VAL A 121 -3.73 -6.34 2.40
N PHE A 122 -3.32 -7.47 2.99
CA PHE A 122 -4.16 -8.22 3.95
C PHE A 122 -4.50 -7.40 5.19
N ALA A 123 -3.51 -6.66 5.74
CA ALA A 123 -3.70 -5.72 6.85
C ALA A 123 -4.63 -4.56 6.50
N THR A 124 -4.75 -4.18 5.22
CA THR A 124 -5.71 -3.16 4.75
C THR A 124 -7.12 -3.75 4.68
N TYR A 125 -7.30 -4.91 4.03
CA TYR A 125 -8.62 -5.56 3.92
C TYR A 125 -9.20 -5.99 5.27
N ALA A 126 -8.35 -6.38 6.24
CA ALA A 126 -8.79 -6.68 7.60
C ALA A 126 -9.53 -5.51 8.28
N THR A 127 -9.33 -4.25 7.85
CA THR A 127 -10.01 -3.08 8.43
C THR A 127 -11.41 -2.83 7.86
N HIS A 128 -11.84 -3.60 6.85
CA HIS A 128 -13.18 -3.45 6.27
C HIS A 128 -14.26 -4.13 7.10
N SER A 129 -13.89 -5.09 7.97
CA SER A 129 -14.77 -5.73 8.94
C SER A 129 -14.62 -5.11 10.33
N SER A 130 -15.70 -5.06 11.10
CA SER A 130 -15.67 -4.70 12.52
C SER A 130 -15.18 -5.84 13.42
N GLU A 131 -15.23 -7.09 12.95
CA GLU A 131 -14.80 -8.28 13.68
C GLU A 131 -13.88 -9.18 12.83
N PRO A 132 -12.69 -8.67 12.42
CA PRO A 132 -11.78 -9.34 11.48
C PRO A 132 -11.39 -10.78 11.83
N TRP A 133 -11.47 -11.19 13.09
CA TRP A 133 -11.16 -12.56 13.52
C TRP A 133 -12.27 -13.58 13.19
N ARG A 134 -13.53 -13.15 13.04
CA ARG A 134 -14.67 -14.06 12.81
C ARG A 134 -14.80 -14.49 11.35
N GLU A 135 -14.76 -13.53 10.43
CA GLU A 135 -15.10 -13.78 9.03
C GLU A 135 -13.89 -13.65 8.08
N PRO A 136 -13.78 -14.52 7.08
CA PRO A 136 -12.79 -14.37 6.03
C PRO A 136 -13.21 -13.31 5.00
N PHE A 137 -12.22 -12.74 4.32
CA PHE A 137 -12.44 -12.00 3.07
C PHE A 137 -11.83 -12.75 1.88
N PHE A 138 -12.38 -12.51 0.68
CA PHE A 138 -12.02 -13.23 -0.55
C PHE A 138 -11.43 -12.25 -1.58
N LEU A 139 -10.22 -12.54 -2.04
CA LEU A 139 -9.45 -11.66 -2.92
C LEU A 139 -9.21 -12.31 -4.29
N LYS A 140 -9.43 -11.54 -5.35
CA LYS A 140 -9.24 -12.00 -6.73
C LYS A 140 -7.78 -11.78 -7.18
N GLY A 141 -7.12 -12.84 -7.65
CA GLY A 141 -5.70 -12.82 -8.03
C GLY A 141 -5.40 -11.78 -9.12
N SER A 142 -6.24 -11.71 -10.16
CA SER A 142 -6.08 -10.70 -11.24
C SER A 142 -6.27 -9.25 -10.78
N GLN A 143 -6.95 -9.02 -9.65
CA GLN A 143 -7.04 -7.71 -9.01
C GLN A 143 -5.79 -7.44 -8.16
N LEU A 144 -5.32 -8.43 -7.38
CA LEU A 144 -4.09 -8.30 -6.59
C LEU A 144 -2.86 -7.98 -7.44
N ILE A 145 -2.70 -8.59 -8.62
CA ILE A 145 -1.63 -8.24 -9.57
C ILE A 145 -1.67 -6.74 -9.92
N LYS A 146 -2.87 -6.17 -10.09
CA LYS A 146 -3.07 -4.74 -10.40
C LYS A 146 -2.81 -3.85 -9.18
N THR A 147 -3.32 -4.20 -8.01
CA THR A 147 -3.14 -3.45 -6.76
C THR A 147 -1.68 -3.43 -6.32
N LEU A 148 -1.03 -4.59 -6.26
CA LEU A 148 0.38 -4.72 -5.91
C LEU A 148 1.32 -4.21 -7.01
N ARG A 149 0.82 -4.03 -8.24
CA ARG A 149 1.54 -3.52 -9.42
C ARG A 149 2.75 -4.36 -9.85
N ILE A 150 2.70 -5.66 -9.57
CA ILE A 150 3.79 -6.61 -9.76
C ILE A 150 3.67 -7.38 -11.08
N TYR A 151 4.71 -8.14 -11.43
CA TYR A 151 4.79 -8.95 -12.65
C TYR A 151 4.43 -8.18 -13.95
N ARG A 152 4.79 -6.89 -14.01
CA ARG A 152 4.55 -5.99 -15.16
C ARG A 152 5.25 -6.43 -16.45
N THR A 153 6.21 -7.36 -16.37
CA THR A 153 6.90 -7.91 -17.53
C THR A 153 5.93 -8.58 -18.52
N LYS A 154 6.23 -8.45 -19.82
CA LYS A 154 5.57 -9.20 -20.89
C LYS A 154 6.04 -10.66 -20.99
N LYS A 155 7.11 -11.04 -20.29
CA LYS A 155 7.69 -12.40 -20.32
C LYS A 155 6.84 -13.48 -19.65
N LEU A 156 5.91 -13.11 -18.76
CA LEU A 156 5.06 -14.06 -18.04
C LEU A 156 3.64 -14.05 -18.63
N THR A 157 3.06 -15.23 -18.81
CA THR A 157 1.65 -15.41 -19.19
C THR A 157 0.72 -15.01 -18.05
N VAL A 158 -0.58 -14.83 -18.32
CA VAL A 158 -1.57 -14.51 -17.26
C VAL A 158 -1.60 -15.59 -16.18
N GLY A 159 -1.62 -16.87 -16.57
CA GLY A 159 -1.59 -18.00 -15.63
C GLY A 159 -0.32 -18.06 -14.78
N GLN A 160 0.86 -17.80 -15.36
CA GLN A 160 2.10 -17.71 -14.59
C GLN A 160 2.08 -16.59 -13.54
N LYS A 161 1.48 -15.42 -13.86
CA LYS A 161 1.35 -14.31 -12.89
C LYS A 161 0.35 -14.64 -11.78
N LEU A 162 -0.71 -15.36 -12.11
CA LEU A 162 -1.71 -15.83 -11.16
C LEU A 162 -1.13 -16.89 -10.22
N LYS A 163 -0.39 -17.88 -10.75
CA LYS A 163 0.33 -18.87 -9.95
C LYS A 163 1.37 -18.22 -9.03
N ALA A 164 2.14 -17.25 -9.53
CA ALA A 164 3.08 -16.50 -8.69
C ALA A 164 2.39 -15.71 -7.56
N ILE A 165 1.13 -15.27 -7.74
CA ILE A 165 0.31 -14.69 -6.67
C ILE A 165 -0.22 -15.75 -5.69
N ALA A 166 -0.67 -16.91 -6.19
CA ALA A 166 -1.10 -18.05 -5.37
C ALA A 166 0.02 -18.50 -4.42
N ASP A 167 1.20 -18.75 -4.98
CA ASP A 167 2.43 -19.09 -4.27
C ASP A 167 2.80 -18.04 -3.21
N LEU A 168 2.78 -16.74 -3.58
CA LEU A 168 3.10 -15.67 -2.64
C LEU A 168 2.09 -15.59 -1.48
N ALA A 169 0.81 -15.87 -1.74
CA ALA A 169 -0.22 -15.91 -0.72
C ALA A 169 -0.05 -17.10 0.22
N TRP A 170 0.34 -18.28 -0.29
CA TRP A 170 0.73 -19.42 0.52
C TRP A 170 1.91 -19.08 1.44
N VAL A 171 2.96 -18.46 0.91
CA VAL A 171 4.16 -18.03 1.68
C VAL A 171 3.82 -16.97 2.75
N VAL A 172 2.89 -16.04 2.49
CA VAL A 172 2.40 -15.12 3.54
C VAL A 172 1.49 -15.84 4.56
N GLY A 173 0.90 -16.96 4.18
CA GLY A 173 0.07 -17.82 5.02
C GLY A 173 0.83 -18.79 5.91
N THR A 174 2.17 -18.87 5.84
CA THR A 174 2.98 -19.74 6.71
C THR A 174 3.53 -19.04 7.96
N LEU A 175 3.33 -17.72 8.09
CA LEU A 175 3.87 -16.97 9.23
C LEU A 175 3.03 -17.22 10.49
N GLY A 176 3.57 -18.03 11.40
CA GLY A 176 3.06 -18.22 12.76
C GLY A 176 3.49 -17.09 13.69
N ILE A 177 2.66 -16.81 14.71
CA ILE A 177 2.89 -15.77 15.71
C ILE A 177 2.57 -16.27 17.12
N VAL A 178 3.36 -15.80 18.09
CA VAL A 178 3.14 -15.87 19.53
C VAL A 178 3.37 -14.48 20.10
N ILE A 179 2.44 -13.99 20.93
CA ILE A 179 2.46 -12.63 21.49
C ILE A 179 2.50 -12.74 23.01
N TYR A 180 3.46 -12.08 23.64
CA TYR A 180 3.46 -11.79 25.07
C TYR A 180 3.40 -10.27 25.25
N TRP A 181 2.23 -9.76 25.61
CA TRP A 181 1.98 -8.32 25.71
C TRP A 181 0.98 -8.02 26.81
N HIS A 182 1.43 -7.26 27.81
CA HIS A 182 0.64 -6.84 28.96
C HIS A 182 0.73 -5.31 29.08
N GLU A 183 -0.41 -4.62 29.07
CA GLU A 183 -0.47 -3.16 28.97
C GLU A 183 -1.59 -2.60 29.85
N GLU A 184 -1.24 -1.80 30.86
CA GLU A 184 -2.19 -1.05 31.73
C GLU A 184 -3.39 -1.88 32.28
N GLY A 185 -3.16 -3.15 32.60
CA GLY A 185 -4.18 -4.08 33.12
C GLY A 185 -4.84 -4.96 32.05
N ILE A 186 -4.49 -4.81 30.78
CA ILE A 186 -4.96 -5.60 29.65
C ILE A 186 -3.96 -6.72 29.34
N ASP A 187 -4.41 -7.99 29.32
CA ASP A 187 -3.65 -9.13 28.75
C ASP A 187 -3.98 -9.24 27.25
N LEU A 188 -3.00 -8.93 26.40
CA LEU A 188 -3.11 -9.03 24.94
C LEU A 188 -2.29 -10.22 24.40
N CYS A 189 -1.91 -11.16 25.25
CA CYS A 189 -1.13 -12.32 24.85
C CYS A 189 -1.90 -13.24 23.90
N VAL A 190 -1.15 -13.83 22.97
CA VAL A 190 -1.55 -14.97 22.15
C VAL A 190 -0.53 -16.05 22.46
N LYS A 191 -0.85 -16.86 23.48
CA LYS A 191 0.07 -17.83 24.11
C LYS A 191 0.25 -19.09 23.24
N GLU A 192 -0.78 -19.46 22.50
CA GLU A 192 -0.76 -20.56 21.52
C GLU A 192 -0.09 -20.13 20.20
N ARG A 193 0.70 -21.03 19.59
CA ARG A 193 1.26 -20.82 18.25
C ARG A 193 0.12 -20.85 17.23
N SER A 194 -0.26 -19.68 16.73
CA SER A 194 -1.33 -19.53 15.74
C SER A 194 -0.81 -18.86 14.47
N LEU A 195 -1.52 -19.02 13.35
CA LEU A 195 -1.18 -18.32 12.11
C LEU A 195 -1.52 -16.82 12.23
N LEU A 196 -0.63 -15.96 11.72
CA LEU A 196 -0.93 -14.54 11.54
C LEU A 196 -2.06 -14.34 10.52
N TRP A 197 -2.05 -15.15 9.45
CA TRP A 197 -3.07 -15.19 8.39
C TRP A 197 -3.42 -16.64 8.05
N PHE A 198 -4.69 -17.00 8.23
CA PHE A 198 -5.22 -18.25 7.67
C PHE A 198 -5.51 -18.03 6.18
N VAL A 199 -4.57 -18.40 5.32
CA VAL A 199 -4.72 -18.31 3.86
C VAL A 199 -5.15 -19.66 3.28
N SER A 200 -6.02 -19.64 2.27
CA SER A 200 -6.30 -20.80 1.41
C SER A 200 -6.58 -20.30 -0.01
N VAL A 201 -6.02 -20.99 -0.99
CA VAL A 201 -6.04 -20.57 -2.40
C VAL A 201 -6.85 -21.55 -3.24
N GLN A 202 -7.69 -21.03 -4.14
CA GLN A 202 -8.47 -21.77 -5.11
C GLN A 202 -8.07 -21.34 -6.52
N GLU A 203 -7.60 -22.28 -7.33
CA GLU A 203 -7.18 -22.04 -8.72
C GLU A 203 -8.31 -22.41 -9.67
N TYR A 204 -8.60 -21.54 -10.64
CA TYR A 204 -9.70 -21.71 -11.59
C TYR A 204 -9.15 -21.71 -13.01
N GLY A 205 -9.36 -22.77 -13.76
CA GLY A 205 -8.89 -22.89 -15.14
C GLY A 205 -9.36 -24.17 -15.81
N GLN A 206 -8.69 -24.56 -16.89
CA GLN A 206 -8.86 -25.90 -17.46
C GLN A 206 -8.09 -26.90 -16.61
N LEU A 207 -8.73 -28.03 -16.32
CA LEU A 207 -8.08 -29.15 -15.66
C LEU A 207 -7.24 -29.92 -16.68
N ASN A 208 -6.04 -30.33 -16.29
CA ASN A 208 -5.23 -31.31 -17.03
C ASN A 208 -5.76 -32.74 -16.78
N SER A 209 -5.11 -33.73 -17.38
CA SER A 209 -5.47 -35.15 -17.25
C SER A 209 -5.34 -35.70 -15.81
N GLN A 210 -4.63 -35.01 -14.91
CA GLN A 210 -4.55 -35.34 -13.48
C GLN A 210 -5.61 -34.64 -12.61
N GLY A 211 -6.45 -33.77 -13.19
CA GLY A 211 -7.44 -32.99 -12.43
C GLY A 211 -6.87 -31.71 -11.79
N GLU A 212 -5.67 -31.28 -12.17
CA GLU A 212 -5.02 -30.07 -11.67
C GLU A 212 -5.12 -28.89 -12.66
N VAL A 213 -5.02 -27.66 -12.16
CA VAL A 213 -5.04 -26.45 -12.99
C VAL A 213 -3.61 -26.07 -13.41
N GLU A 214 -3.17 -26.55 -14.57
CA GLU A 214 -1.83 -26.27 -15.10
C GLU A 214 -1.60 -24.77 -15.39
N ALA A 215 -2.61 -24.10 -15.94
CA ALA A 215 -2.57 -22.68 -16.28
C ALA A 215 -3.82 -21.97 -15.76
N PRO A 216 -3.79 -21.37 -14.54
CA PRO A 216 -4.97 -20.73 -13.97
C PRO A 216 -5.42 -19.54 -14.82
N GLN A 217 -6.72 -19.48 -15.10
CA GLN A 217 -7.40 -18.35 -15.73
C GLN A 217 -7.79 -17.29 -14.69
N GLU A 218 -8.02 -17.72 -13.45
CA GLU A 218 -8.16 -16.87 -12.27
C GLU A 218 -7.72 -17.62 -11.01
N VAL A 219 -7.41 -16.88 -9.94
CA VAL A 219 -7.19 -17.42 -8.60
C VAL A 219 -8.05 -16.65 -7.61
N VAL A 220 -8.66 -17.33 -6.64
CA VAL A 220 -9.30 -16.71 -5.47
C VAL A 220 -8.54 -17.09 -4.21
N ILE A 221 -8.21 -16.09 -3.40
CA ILE A 221 -7.48 -16.25 -2.15
C ILE A 221 -8.45 -15.87 -1.02
N ARG A 222 -8.86 -16.86 -0.22
CA ARG A 222 -9.56 -16.65 1.05
C ARG A 222 -8.52 -16.36 2.13
N VAL A 223 -8.69 -15.26 2.85
CA VAL A 223 -7.81 -14.82 3.93
C VAL A 223 -8.65 -14.58 5.17
N GLN A 224 -8.20 -15.08 6.31
CA GLN A 224 -8.78 -14.77 7.61
C GLN A 224 -7.67 -14.35 8.59
N PRO A 225 -7.76 -13.16 9.20
CA PRO A 225 -6.89 -12.73 10.30
C PRO A 225 -6.83 -13.77 11.44
N GLY A 226 -5.65 -13.95 12.03
CA GLY A 226 -5.47 -14.80 13.21
C GLY A 226 -6.04 -14.20 14.51
N ILE A 227 -5.90 -14.95 15.61
CA ILE A 227 -6.41 -14.59 16.95
C ILE A 227 -5.91 -13.21 17.40
N TRP A 228 -4.70 -12.81 17.00
CA TRP A 228 -4.15 -11.47 17.24
C TRP A 228 -5.11 -10.33 16.86
N ALA A 229 -5.97 -10.51 15.84
CA ALA A 229 -6.91 -9.49 15.42
C ALA A 229 -7.98 -9.19 16.49
N TYR A 230 -8.37 -10.17 17.30
CA TYR A 230 -9.25 -9.94 18.44
C TYR A 230 -8.60 -9.04 19.49
N ASN A 231 -7.32 -9.28 19.80
CA ASN A 231 -6.60 -8.51 20.81
C ASN A 231 -6.25 -7.09 20.34
N PHE A 232 -5.94 -6.88 19.04
CA PHE A 232 -5.32 -5.64 18.54
C PHE A 232 -6.20 -4.79 17.62
N LEU A 233 -7.36 -5.28 17.15
CA LEU A 233 -8.25 -4.57 16.20
C LEU A 233 -9.70 -4.42 16.69
N ASN A 234 -10.04 -4.88 17.90
CA ASN A 234 -11.41 -4.97 18.39
C ASN A 234 -11.88 -3.68 19.08
N ARG A 235 -12.65 -2.89 18.33
CA ARG A 235 -13.28 -1.63 18.80
C ARG A 235 -14.32 -1.81 19.91
N GLY A 236 -14.96 -2.99 19.99
CA GLY A 236 -16.02 -3.25 20.97
C GLY A 236 -15.46 -3.45 22.37
N GLU A 237 -14.40 -4.26 22.46
CA GLU A 237 -13.76 -4.65 23.72
C GLU A 237 -12.68 -3.66 24.19
N GLU A 238 -12.21 -2.74 23.32
CA GLU A 238 -11.36 -1.61 23.72
C GLU A 238 -12.00 -0.74 24.81
N LYS A 239 -13.29 -0.44 24.67
CA LYS A 239 -14.06 0.31 25.69
C LYS A 239 -14.09 -0.35 27.06
N GLN A 240 -13.95 -1.67 27.09
CA GLN A 240 -13.93 -2.49 28.31
C GLN A 240 -12.50 -2.76 28.80
N LYS A 241 -11.48 -2.15 28.18
CA LYS A 241 -10.05 -2.42 28.41
C LYS A 241 -9.69 -3.91 28.32
N LYS A 242 -10.20 -4.58 27.28
CA LYS A 242 -9.91 -6.00 26.99
C LYS A 242 -9.20 -6.23 25.65
N ALA A 243 -9.15 -5.22 24.79
CA ALA A 243 -8.49 -5.22 23.50
C ALA A 243 -8.02 -3.81 23.14
N LEU A 244 -7.37 -3.65 21.98
CA LEU A 244 -7.00 -2.36 21.39
C LEU A 244 -7.67 -2.18 20.02
N HIS A 245 -7.76 -0.93 19.55
CA HIS A 245 -8.18 -0.54 18.20
C HIS A 245 -7.01 0.11 17.43
N GLN A 246 -5.97 -0.67 17.10
CA GLN A 246 -4.76 -0.10 16.48
C GLN A 246 -4.88 -0.01 14.94
N TYR A 247 -5.23 1.18 14.45
CA TYR A 247 -5.37 1.48 13.01
C TYR A 247 -4.50 2.66 12.56
N GLY A 248 -4.15 2.68 11.27
CA GLY A 248 -3.40 3.73 10.62
C GLY A 248 -3.90 3.98 9.19
N LEU A 249 -3.11 4.68 8.39
CA LEU A 249 -3.42 4.98 6.98
C LEU A 249 -2.28 4.54 6.06
N ILE A 250 -2.64 3.91 4.93
CA ILE A 250 -1.69 3.51 3.89
C ILE A 250 -1.94 4.31 2.59
N PRO A 251 -0.93 5.03 2.04
CA PRO A 251 -1.05 5.69 0.74
C PRO A 251 -1.02 4.68 -0.40
N LYS A 252 -1.83 4.88 -1.43
CA LYS A 252 -1.83 4.12 -2.69
C LYS A 252 -0.42 4.04 -3.31
N GLN A 253 0.29 5.16 -3.26
CA GLN A 253 1.60 5.39 -3.88
C GLN A 253 2.69 4.44 -3.37
N ILE A 254 2.53 3.79 -2.21
CA ILE A 254 3.47 2.77 -1.75
C ILE A 254 3.57 1.58 -2.70
N PHE A 255 2.45 1.27 -3.38
CA PHE A 255 2.41 0.21 -4.38
C PHE A 255 2.94 0.67 -5.75
N ASP A 256 3.16 1.97 -5.95
CA ASP A 256 3.73 2.53 -7.18
C ASP A 256 5.26 2.29 -7.28
N LEU A 257 5.92 2.11 -6.14
CA LEU A 257 7.34 1.72 -6.02
C LEU A 257 7.61 0.37 -6.71
N ASP A 258 8.74 0.24 -7.41
CA ASP A 258 9.20 -1.01 -8.04
C ASP A 258 9.92 -1.89 -6.99
N PRO A 259 9.31 -2.99 -6.52
CA PRO A 259 9.90 -3.81 -5.45
C PRO A 259 11.12 -4.63 -5.91
N HIS A 260 11.39 -4.73 -7.22
CA HIS A 260 12.55 -5.46 -7.74
C HIS A 260 13.77 -4.54 -7.86
N ARG A 261 13.57 -3.31 -8.34
CA ARG A 261 14.64 -2.31 -8.53
C ARG A 261 14.90 -1.45 -7.29
N GLN A 262 13.84 -1.09 -6.56
CA GLN A 262 13.88 -0.17 -5.43
C GLN A 262 13.57 -0.92 -4.13
N LYS A 263 14.27 -2.04 -3.90
CA LYS A 263 14.10 -2.90 -2.72
C LYS A 263 14.17 -2.11 -1.42
N LEU A 264 15.29 -1.42 -1.17
CA LEU A 264 15.51 -0.63 0.06
C LEU A 264 14.43 0.44 0.25
N THR A 265 14.11 1.21 -0.79
CA THR A 265 13.04 2.22 -0.77
C THR A 265 11.70 1.62 -0.37
N THR A 266 11.35 0.47 -0.97
CA THR A 266 10.07 -0.19 -0.72
C THR A 266 10.03 -0.78 0.70
N SER A 267 11.14 -1.32 1.18
CA SER A 267 11.26 -1.81 2.56
C SER A 267 11.12 -0.68 3.58
N ILE A 268 11.82 0.46 3.38
CA ILE A 268 11.67 1.65 4.23
C ILE A 268 10.22 2.11 4.20
N ALA A 269 9.63 2.29 3.00
CA ALA A 269 8.26 2.74 2.84
C ALA A 269 7.25 1.90 3.64
N LEU A 270 7.29 0.57 3.50
CA LEU A 270 6.37 -0.33 4.22
C LEU A 270 6.52 -0.21 5.73
N TYR A 271 7.76 -0.22 6.21
CA TYR A 271 8.05 -0.14 7.63
C TYR A 271 7.62 1.20 8.24
N ILE A 272 7.99 2.34 7.63
CA ILE A 272 7.62 3.66 8.15
C ILE A 272 6.12 3.95 7.97
N THR A 273 5.47 3.46 6.90
CA THR A 273 4.04 3.67 6.68
C THR A 273 3.19 2.97 7.72
N GLN A 274 3.59 1.79 8.19
CA GLN A 274 2.93 1.18 9.33
C GLN A 274 3.33 1.97 10.59
N LYS A 275 4.62 1.99 10.91
CA LYS A 275 5.11 2.46 12.20
C LYS A 275 4.80 3.94 12.53
N ASN A 276 5.07 4.88 11.61
CA ASN A 276 4.88 6.32 11.88
C ASN A 276 3.40 6.73 11.89
N PHE A 277 2.52 6.01 11.21
CA PHE A 277 1.11 6.37 11.11
C PHE A 277 0.31 5.86 12.34
N ALA A 278 0.98 5.30 13.35
CA ALA A 278 0.42 4.96 14.65
C ALA A 278 0.59 6.09 15.70
N HIS A 279 1.74 6.75 15.77
CA HIS A 279 2.14 7.57 16.93
C HIS A 279 2.58 9.01 16.58
N LYS A 280 3.18 9.75 17.53
CA LYS A 280 3.78 11.08 17.28
C LYS A 280 5.01 10.95 16.37
N ARG A 281 5.52 12.07 15.81
CA ARG A 281 6.78 12.12 15.03
C ARG A 281 7.85 11.23 15.68
N GLU A 282 8.19 10.12 15.04
CA GLU A 282 9.17 9.17 15.58
C GLU A 282 10.54 9.44 14.97
N VAL A 283 11.55 9.50 15.85
CA VAL A 283 12.95 9.73 15.51
C VAL A 283 13.67 8.39 15.43
N TYR A 284 14.41 8.17 14.35
CA TYR A 284 15.16 6.94 14.10
C TYR A 284 16.66 7.25 14.06
N THR A 285 17.51 6.39 14.62
CA THR A 285 18.87 6.30 14.07
C THR A 285 18.83 5.60 12.72
N ILE A 286 19.70 5.96 11.79
CA ILE A 286 19.81 5.27 10.50
C ILE A 286 20.11 3.78 10.71
N GLU A 287 20.98 3.45 11.65
CA GLU A 287 21.28 2.06 12.02
C GLU A 287 20.03 1.30 12.48
N ASN A 288 19.24 1.87 13.41
CA ASN A 288 18.03 1.20 13.89
C ASN A 288 17.01 1.04 12.76
N LEU A 289 16.83 2.04 11.90
CA LEU A 289 15.94 1.91 10.73
C LEU A 289 16.40 0.79 9.78
N LEU A 290 17.69 0.75 9.44
CA LEU A 290 18.25 -0.27 8.55
C LEU A 290 18.18 -1.68 9.17
N ASN A 291 18.51 -1.83 10.45
CA ASN A 291 18.37 -3.09 11.20
C ASN A 291 16.92 -3.61 11.28
N GLN A 292 15.91 -2.79 10.99
CA GLN A 292 14.52 -3.22 10.99
C GLN A 292 14.06 -3.80 9.64
N ILE A 293 14.84 -3.60 8.58
CA ILE A 293 14.46 -3.89 7.18
C ILE A 293 15.55 -4.57 6.32
N LEU A 294 16.78 -4.64 6.81
CA LEU A 294 17.92 -5.32 6.18
C LEU A 294 18.45 -6.43 7.09
N HIS A 295 19.05 -7.44 6.47
CA HIS A 295 19.79 -8.49 7.17
C HIS A 295 21.07 -7.94 7.81
N LYS A 296 21.41 -8.40 9.01
CA LYS A 296 22.56 -7.96 9.83
C LYS A 296 23.89 -8.05 9.07
N LYS A 297 24.10 -9.11 8.28
CA LYS A 297 25.24 -9.24 7.35
C LYS A 297 25.51 -8.01 6.48
N HIS A 298 24.47 -7.28 6.04
CA HIS A 298 24.63 -6.08 5.22
C HIS A 298 25.10 -4.87 6.04
N ILE A 299 24.79 -4.83 7.33
CA ILE A 299 25.27 -3.82 8.28
C ILE A 299 26.73 -4.13 8.65
N GLU A 300 27.04 -5.38 8.99
CA GLU A 300 28.40 -5.86 9.26
C GLU A 300 29.34 -5.68 8.06
N GLN A 301 28.84 -5.96 6.84
CA GLN A 301 29.58 -5.71 5.60
C GLN A 301 29.78 -4.20 5.32
N ALA A 302 28.84 -3.35 5.73
CA ALA A 302 28.99 -1.89 5.59
C ALA A 302 30.00 -1.28 6.58
N ILE A 303 30.20 -1.93 7.73
CA ILE A 303 31.25 -1.55 8.70
C ILE A 303 32.64 -2.01 8.21
N THR A 304 32.73 -3.23 7.67
CA THR A 304 34.01 -3.87 7.29
C THR A 304 34.51 -3.50 5.88
N ASP A 305 33.64 -3.39 4.88
CA ASP A 305 33.99 -2.96 3.52
C ASP A 305 33.57 -1.51 3.25
N ARG A 306 34.55 -0.61 3.19
CA ARG A 306 34.36 0.82 2.89
C ARG A 306 33.63 1.07 1.55
N ARG A 307 33.84 0.24 0.52
CA ARG A 307 33.16 0.37 -0.78
C ARG A 307 31.70 -0.06 -0.66
N TYR A 308 31.42 -1.13 0.08
CA TYR A 308 30.06 -1.57 0.36
C TYR A 308 29.30 -0.54 1.21
N GLY A 309 29.89 -0.05 2.30
CA GLY A 309 29.30 0.98 3.17
C GLY A 309 28.96 2.28 2.40
N GLN A 310 29.87 2.73 1.52
CA GLN A 310 29.59 3.86 0.62
C GLN A 310 28.38 3.59 -0.30
N LYS A 311 28.33 2.42 -0.96
CA LYS A 311 27.19 2.04 -1.82
C LYS A 311 25.87 1.93 -1.04
N LEU A 312 25.90 1.44 0.20
CA LEU A 312 24.72 1.37 1.06
C LEU A 312 24.21 2.77 1.41
N LYS A 313 25.12 3.71 1.72
CA LYS A 313 24.78 5.12 1.96
C LYS A 313 24.21 5.80 0.71
N GLU A 314 24.83 5.63 -0.44
CA GLU A 314 24.31 6.13 -1.73
C GLU A 314 22.93 5.54 -2.06
N SER A 315 22.71 4.24 -1.81
CA SER A 315 21.41 3.59 -1.98
C SER A 315 20.34 4.15 -1.03
N PHE A 316 20.72 4.44 0.22
CA PHE A 316 19.83 5.06 1.21
C PHE A 316 19.47 6.51 0.85
N ASP A 317 20.44 7.34 0.45
CA ASP A 317 20.22 8.73 0.00
C ASP A 317 19.24 8.80 -1.18
N ASN A 318 19.37 7.87 -2.14
CA ASN A 318 18.47 7.71 -3.28
C ASN A 318 17.09 7.18 -2.87
N ALA A 319 17.03 6.30 -1.86
CA ALA A 319 15.77 5.84 -1.30
C ALA A 319 15.00 6.98 -0.63
N LEU A 320 15.67 7.81 0.19
CA LEU A 320 15.06 9.01 0.80
C LEU A 320 14.50 9.97 -0.25
N LEU A 321 15.25 10.26 -1.34
CA LEU A 321 14.76 11.08 -2.45
C LEU A 321 13.49 10.49 -3.10
N THR A 322 13.49 9.17 -3.30
CA THR A 322 12.36 8.46 -3.91
C THR A 322 11.13 8.48 -3.01
N LEU A 323 11.31 8.33 -1.69
CA LEU A 323 10.25 8.44 -0.69
C LEU A 323 9.63 9.84 -0.68
N LYS A 324 10.47 10.88 -0.64
CA LYS A 324 10.04 12.29 -0.74
C LYS A 324 9.23 12.54 -2.01
N ASN A 325 9.69 12.06 -3.17
CA ASN A 325 9.05 12.34 -4.45
C ASN A 325 7.79 11.52 -4.74
N ILE A 326 7.64 10.31 -4.18
CA ILE A 326 6.51 9.39 -4.49
C ILE A 326 5.46 9.37 -3.38
N LEU A 327 5.87 9.48 -2.12
CA LEU A 327 4.97 9.47 -0.96
C LEU A 327 4.70 10.86 -0.39
N ASP A 328 5.32 11.90 -0.96
CA ASP A 328 5.24 13.29 -0.49
C ASP A 328 5.72 13.45 0.97
N LEU A 329 6.66 12.59 1.39
CA LEU A 329 7.20 12.59 2.74
C LEU A 329 8.20 13.73 2.92
N GLU A 330 7.95 14.58 3.91
CA GLU A 330 8.97 15.47 4.45
C GLU A 330 9.95 14.65 5.30
N ILE A 331 11.23 14.99 5.21
CA ILE A 331 12.33 14.25 5.83
C ILE A 331 13.17 15.27 6.61
N GLU A 332 13.05 15.22 7.94
CA GLU A 332 13.85 16.04 8.85
C GLU A 332 15.15 15.31 9.19
N PHE A 333 16.27 16.02 9.01
CA PHE A 333 17.61 15.57 9.36
C PHE A 333 18.07 16.32 10.61
N ASP A 334 18.46 15.60 11.67
CA ASP A 334 18.91 16.26 12.89
C ASP A 334 20.26 16.99 12.67
N ASP A 335 20.34 18.27 13.05
CA ASP A 335 21.54 19.10 12.84
C ASP A 335 22.71 18.73 13.76
N LYS A 336 22.45 18.05 14.89
CA LYS A 336 23.49 17.68 15.87
C LYS A 336 24.20 16.37 15.54
N THR A 337 23.49 15.43 14.93
CA THR A 337 23.99 14.06 14.63
C THR A 337 24.08 13.77 13.14
N TYR A 338 23.21 14.35 12.30
CA TYR A 338 23.25 14.19 10.84
C TYR A 338 23.84 15.42 10.17
N TYR A 339 25.15 15.64 10.33
CA TYR A 339 25.85 16.81 9.77
C TYR A 339 25.67 17.00 8.26
N GLN A 340 25.73 18.24 7.78
CA GLN A 340 25.54 18.59 6.36
C GLN A 340 26.50 17.82 5.41
N TRP A 341 27.74 17.54 5.82
CA TRP A 341 28.68 16.78 4.99
C TRP A 341 28.30 15.30 4.80
N LEU A 342 27.41 14.77 5.63
CA LEU A 342 26.81 13.43 5.49
C LEU A 342 25.50 13.45 4.69
N ARG A 343 24.77 14.57 4.66
CA ARG A 343 23.42 14.63 4.09
C ARG A 343 23.41 14.37 2.57
N PRO A 344 22.29 13.85 2.03
CA PRO A 344 22.11 13.76 0.59
C PRO A 344 22.26 15.13 -0.09
N VAL A 345 22.81 15.17 -1.31
CA VAL A 345 23.05 16.44 -2.03
C VAL A 345 21.77 17.25 -2.25
N TRP A 346 20.64 16.57 -2.50
CA TRP A 346 19.34 17.20 -2.73
C TRP A 346 18.71 17.87 -1.49
N SER A 347 19.25 17.63 -0.29
CA SER A 347 18.80 18.27 0.95
C SER A 347 19.77 19.34 1.46
N LEU A 348 20.73 19.76 0.63
CA LEU A 348 21.68 20.82 0.96
C LEU A 348 21.24 22.17 0.38
N PRO A 349 21.61 23.29 1.02
CA PRO A 349 21.54 24.63 0.41
C PRO A 349 22.20 24.67 -0.98
N GLU A 350 21.65 25.46 -1.90
CA GLU A 350 22.06 25.48 -3.32
C GLU A 350 23.56 25.76 -3.53
N ASN A 351 24.14 26.65 -2.71
CA ASN A 351 25.56 26.97 -2.73
C ASN A 351 26.45 25.76 -2.41
N LEU A 352 25.99 24.83 -1.56
CA LEU A 352 26.68 23.58 -1.26
C LEU A 352 26.33 22.49 -2.29
N ALA A 353 25.07 22.39 -2.71
CA ALA A 353 24.60 21.37 -3.65
C ALA A 353 25.31 21.47 -5.03
N ASN A 354 25.61 22.69 -5.49
CA ASN A 354 26.25 22.96 -6.78
C ASN A 354 27.79 22.81 -6.78
N THR A 355 28.44 22.61 -5.63
CA THR A 355 29.91 22.44 -5.55
C THR A 355 30.34 20.98 -5.71
N SER A 356 31.56 20.76 -6.21
CA SER A 356 32.08 19.39 -6.34
C SER A 356 32.23 18.74 -4.96
N THR A 357 32.11 17.41 -4.90
CA THR A 357 32.23 16.66 -3.63
C THR A 357 33.55 16.94 -2.89
N LYS A 358 34.65 17.22 -3.60
CA LYS A 358 35.95 17.55 -2.98
C LYS A 358 35.95 18.94 -2.34
N GLU A 359 35.34 19.92 -3.00
CA GLU A 359 35.24 21.31 -2.50
C GLU A 359 34.24 21.42 -1.36
N ARG A 360 33.08 20.77 -1.48
CA ARG A 360 32.08 20.65 -0.41
C ARG A 360 32.66 20.02 0.85
N ASN A 361 33.41 18.93 0.71
CA ASN A 361 34.12 18.34 1.84
C ASN A 361 35.17 19.32 2.41
N GLN A 362 35.95 20.01 1.56
CA GLN A 362 36.93 20.98 2.02
C GLN A 362 36.30 22.14 2.82
N GLN A 363 35.12 22.63 2.41
CA GLN A 363 34.37 23.67 3.09
C GLN A 363 33.77 23.20 4.43
N LEU A 364 33.21 21.98 4.47
CA LEU A 364 32.47 21.48 5.65
C LEU A 364 33.32 20.70 6.67
N LEU A 365 34.49 20.18 6.26
CA LEU A 365 35.36 19.33 7.08
C LEU A 365 36.81 19.84 7.17
N GLY A 366 37.18 20.88 6.44
CA GLY A 366 38.59 21.29 6.28
C GLY A 366 39.44 20.28 5.49
N SER A 367 38.83 19.25 4.88
CA SER A 367 39.51 18.17 4.16
C SER A 367 38.73 17.76 2.92
N LYS A 368 39.42 17.52 1.79
CA LYS A 368 38.80 16.99 0.55
C LYS A 368 38.24 15.57 0.68
N LYS A 369 38.55 14.84 1.76
CA LYS A 369 38.15 13.45 2.01
C LYS A 369 37.24 13.35 3.25
N LEU A 370 36.25 12.46 3.18
CA LEU A 370 35.44 12.08 4.34
C LEU A 370 36.31 11.43 5.45
N PRO A 371 35.92 11.53 6.73
CA PRO A 371 36.62 10.87 7.82
C PRO A 371 36.69 9.35 7.65
N ASN A 372 37.73 8.73 8.19
CA ASN A 372 37.79 7.26 8.30
C ASN A 372 36.65 6.76 9.20
N HIS A 373 36.09 5.59 8.89
CA HIS A 373 35.00 4.97 9.64
C HIS A 373 33.73 5.85 9.82
N TYR A 374 33.51 6.85 8.96
CA TYR A 374 32.35 7.75 9.08
C TYR A 374 30.98 7.03 9.06
N ILE A 375 30.92 5.85 8.43
CA ILE A 375 29.72 4.99 8.38
C ILE A 375 29.27 4.64 9.80
N ILE A 376 30.16 4.07 10.61
CA ILE A 376 29.86 3.65 11.99
C ILE A 376 29.88 4.83 12.98
N ASN A 377 30.83 5.76 12.82
CA ASN A 377 31.04 6.84 13.80
C ASN A 377 30.06 8.01 13.68
N HIS A 378 29.44 8.22 12.50
CA HIS A 378 28.59 9.39 12.27
C HIS A 378 27.32 9.10 11.48
N TRP A 379 27.34 8.27 10.43
CA TRP A 379 26.16 8.03 9.59
C TRP A 379 25.13 7.11 10.27
N PHE A 380 25.55 5.95 10.76
CA PHE A 380 24.70 5.01 11.52
C PHE A 380 24.03 5.62 12.77
N PRO A 381 24.73 6.36 13.65
CA PRO A 381 24.10 7.01 14.80
C PRO A 381 23.29 8.27 14.45
N ALA A 382 23.33 8.77 13.22
CA ALA A 382 22.60 9.98 12.83
C ALA A 382 21.08 9.81 12.97
N PHE A 383 20.41 10.84 13.52
CA PHE A 383 18.96 10.86 13.66
C PHE A 383 18.25 11.39 12.40
N ILE A 384 17.12 10.75 12.07
CA ILE A 384 16.23 11.11 10.96
C ILE A 384 14.77 10.91 11.36
N SER A 385 13.89 11.80 10.90
CA SER A 385 12.44 11.73 11.12
C SER A 385 11.71 11.82 9.78
N PHE A 386 10.59 11.10 9.65
CA PHE A 386 9.74 11.15 8.45
C PHE A 386 8.36 11.69 8.82
N ILE A 387 7.93 12.71 8.10
CA ILE A 387 6.70 13.45 8.36
C ILE A 387 5.73 13.20 7.20
N PRO A 388 4.53 12.66 7.46
CA PRO A 388 3.53 12.51 6.44
C PRO A 388 2.90 13.86 6.07
N PRO A 389 2.37 14.01 4.83
CA PRO A 389 1.68 15.24 4.43
C PRO A 389 0.58 15.67 5.41
N GLU A 390 0.37 16.98 5.54
CA GLU A 390 -0.60 17.57 6.48
C GLU A 390 -2.01 16.96 6.35
N ASN A 391 -2.47 16.74 5.11
CA ASN A 391 -3.77 16.14 4.83
C ASN A 391 -3.92 14.68 5.32
N VAL A 392 -2.81 14.00 5.65
CA VAL A 392 -2.79 12.68 6.31
C VAL A 392 -2.65 12.85 7.81
N GLN A 393 -1.82 13.78 8.29
CA GLN A 393 -1.74 14.12 9.71
C GLN A 393 -3.11 14.49 10.28
N GLU A 394 -3.87 15.35 9.58
CA GLU A 394 -5.25 15.68 9.95
C GLU A 394 -6.15 14.44 10.04
N LYS A 395 -6.04 13.49 9.12
CA LYS A 395 -6.87 12.28 9.11
C LYS A 395 -6.50 11.34 10.25
N LEU A 396 -5.21 11.22 10.56
CA LEU A 396 -4.73 10.47 11.73
C LEU A 396 -5.18 11.13 13.04
N GLN A 397 -5.15 12.45 13.13
CA GLN A 397 -5.67 13.19 14.28
C GLN A 397 -7.20 13.04 14.40
N LYS A 398 -7.94 13.08 13.28
CA LYS A 398 -9.38 12.82 13.25
C LYS A 398 -9.72 11.40 13.73
N LEU A 399 -8.98 10.37 13.31
CA LEU A 399 -9.14 9.01 13.85
C LEU A 399 -8.99 8.98 15.39
N LYS A 400 -7.87 9.52 15.90
CA LYS A 400 -7.57 9.58 17.35
C LYS A 400 -8.54 10.43 18.18
N THR A 401 -9.09 11.49 17.58
CA THR A 401 -10.08 12.35 18.27
C THR A 401 -11.50 11.82 18.17
N PHE A 402 -11.85 11.04 17.14
CA PHE A 402 -13.10 10.26 17.12
C PHE A 402 -13.13 9.13 18.14
N GLU A 403 -11.96 8.63 18.53
CA GLU A 403 -11.79 7.75 19.70
C GLU A 403 -12.03 8.57 20.97
N ALA A 404 -11.16 9.55 21.29
CA ALA A 404 -11.18 10.30 22.55
C ALA A 404 -12.45 11.16 22.84
N ASN A 405 -13.14 11.68 21.81
CA ASN A 405 -14.36 12.48 22.04
C ASN A 405 -15.62 11.63 22.23
N LYS A 406 -15.60 10.34 21.85
CA LYS A 406 -16.76 9.47 22.07
C LYS A 406 -16.83 9.03 23.53
N ASP A 407 -15.69 8.90 24.19
CA ASP A 407 -15.57 8.60 25.62
C ASP A 407 -16.26 9.68 26.48
N LYS A 408 -16.02 10.97 26.18
CA LYS A 408 -16.63 12.10 26.91
C LYS A 408 -18.15 12.21 26.76
N ASN A 409 -18.71 11.76 25.64
CA ASN A 409 -20.16 11.80 25.41
C ASN A 409 -20.91 10.58 25.96
N THR A 410 -20.22 9.46 26.25
CA THR A 410 -20.85 8.33 26.94
C THR A 410 -21.09 8.63 28.43
N ASP A 411 -20.18 9.31 29.12
CA ASP A 411 -20.29 9.60 30.57
C ASP A 411 -21.41 10.57 30.94
N ILE A 412 -21.91 11.38 29.99
CA ILE A 412 -22.99 12.35 30.22
C ILE A 412 -24.39 11.74 29.97
N SER A 413 -24.45 10.60 29.28
CA SER A 413 -25.73 10.01 28.80
C SER A 413 -26.51 9.19 29.83
N ASN A 414 -25.96 8.94 31.03
CA ASN A 414 -26.57 8.16 32.11
C ASN A 414 -27.13 9.01 33.28
N SER A 415 -27.58 10.24 33.02
CA SER A 415 -28.50 10.94 33.94
C SER A 415 -29.65 11.61 33.19
N ARG A 416 -30.83 11.62 33.82
CA ARG A 416 -32.12 12.17 33.34
C ARG A 416 -32.88 11.32 32.30
N LYS A 417 -33.66 10.36 32.81
CA LYS A 417 -34.98 10.06 32.22
C LYS A 417 -36.05 10.97 32.85
N PHE A 418 -37.13 11.18 32.09
CA PHE A 418 -38.43 11.76 32.45
C PHE A 418 -38.57 13.26 32.78
N SER A 419 -39.14 14.00 31.83
CA SER A 419 -40.52 14.52 31.97
C SER A 419 -41.16 14.76 30.57
N LYS A 420 -42.49 14.96 30.52
CA LYS A 420 -43.32 14.97 29.29
C LYS A 420 -43.51 16.39 28.72
N SER A 421 -43.72 16.52 27.41
CA SER A 421 -45.05 16.82 26.80
C SER A 421 -44.96 17.42 25.38
N VAL A 422 -46.13 17.65 24.77
CA VAL A 422 -46.36 17.84 23.32
C VAL A 422 -46.69 19.31 23.00
N LYS A 423 -46.19 19.86 21.88
CA LYS A 423 -47.00 20.59 20.86
C LYS A 423 -46.19 21.07 19.63
N SER A 424 -46.95 21.45 18.60
CA SER A 424 -46.59 21.93 17.25
C SER A 424 -45.92 23.33 17.28
N ASP A 425 -45.25 23.85 16.23
CA ASP A 425 -45.82 24.14 14.90
C ASP A 425 -44.78 24.45 13.79
N LYS A 426 -45.31 24.77 12.59
CA LYS A 426 -44.64 24.96 11.29
C LYS A 426 -43.79 26.24 11.18
N ASN A 427 -42.82 26.24 10.25
CA ASN A 427 -42.83 27.09 9.04
C ASN A 427 -41.51 27.02 8.23
N ASP A 428 -41.61 26.85 6.91
CA ASP A 428 -40.56 27.22 5.95
C ASP A 428 -40.54 28.75 5.74
N PRO A 429 -39.49 29.29 5.09
CA PRO A 429 -39.82 30.06 3.89
C PRO A 429 -38.93 29.80 2.66
N GLU A 430 -39.57 29.96 1.52
CA GLU A 430 -39.11 29.87 0.13
C GLU A 430 -38.54 31.21 -0.38
N VAL A 431 -37.50 31.20 -1.23
CA VAL A 431 -37.10 32.38 -2.04
C VAL A 431 -36.65 31.98 -3.47
N GLU A 432 -37.61 32.08 -4.38
CA GLU A 432 -37.56 32.66 -5.74
C GLU A 432 -36.39 32.36 -6.72
N LEU A 433 -36.77 31.74 -7.85
CA LEU A 433 -36.10 31.90 -9.14
C LEU A 433 -36.54 33.21 -9.82
N SER A 434 -35.63 33.84 -10.56
CA SER A 434 -36.00 34.83 -11.60
C SER A 434 -35.21 34.61 -12.90
N GLN A 435 -35.92 34.70 -14.04
CA GLN A 435 -35.41 34.53 -15.41
C GLN A 435 -35.58 35.83 -16.20
N ASN A 436 -34.65 36.15 -17.11
CA ASN A 436 -34.81 36.98 -18.34
C ASN A 436 -33.41 37.27 -18.94
N LYS A 437 -33.20 37.60 -20.24
CA LYS A 437 -33.77 37.15 -21.53
C LYS A 437 -32.86 37.71 -22.66
N SER A 438 -32.80 37.05 -23.83
CA SER A 438 -32.25 37.56 -25.11
C SER A 438 -30.72 37.86 -25.23
N SER A 439 -30.08 37.94 -26.41
CA SER A 439 -30.14 37.14 -27.66
C SER A 439 -29.10 37.63 -28.69
N GLN A 440 -27.99 36.90 -28.91
CA GLN A 440 -27.07 36.99 -30.07
C GLN A 440 -26.23 35.69 -30.10
N PRO A 441 -25.79 35.16 -31.27
CA PRO A 441 -25.01 33.93 -31.33
C PRO A 441 -23.54 34.19 -30.98
N VAL A 442 -23.23 34.30 -29.68
CA VAL A 442 -21.88 34.64 -29.21
C VAL A 442 -20.89 33.53 -29.54
N THR A 443 -19.94 33.83 -30.43
CA THR A 443 -18.83 32.95 -30.81
C THR A 443 -17.89 32.77 -29.61
N LEU A 444 -17.78 31.54 -29.09
CA LEU A 444 -17.12 31.29 -27.82
C LEU A 444 -15.58 31.34 -27.93
N THR A 445 -14.97 32.39 -27.38
CA THR A 445 -13.52 32.61 -27.31
C THR A 445 -12.94 32.35 -25.91
N GLY A 446 -11.62 32.21 -25.81
CA GLY A 446 -10.91 32.04 -24.53
C GLY A 446 -11.06 33.23 -23.56
N THR A 447 -11.18 34.47 -24.08
CA THR A 447 -11.50 35.66 -23.28
C THR A 447 -12.84 35.53 -22.57
N LEU A 448 -13.88 35.16 -23.31
CA LEU A 448 -15.24 35.08 -22.79
C LEU A 448 -15.37 33.96 -21.75
N VAL A 449 -14.70 32.82 -21.97
CA VAL A 449 -14.59 31.75 -20.97
C VAL A 449 -13.94 32.25 -19.68
N LYS A 450 -12.82 32.98 -19.77
CA LYS A 450 -12.13 33.54 -18.59
C LYS A 450 -12.99 34.55 -17.83
N GLN A 451 -13.68 35.44 -18.55
CA GLN A 451 -14.59 36.43 -17.96
C GLN A 451 -15.76 35.76 -17.25
N ARG A 452 -16.48 34.86 -17.93
CA ARG A 452 -17.66 34.18 -17.40
C ARG A 452 -17.32 33.26 -16.22
N ARG A 453 -16.21 32.52 -16.29
CA ARG A 453 -15.72 31.71 -15.17
C ARG A 453 -15.46 32.58 -13.92
N LYS A 454 -14.81 33.73 -14.08
CA LYS A 454 -14.58 34.67 -12.97
C LYS A 454 -15.89 35.27 -12.44
N ALA A 455 -16.84 35.62 -13.32
CA ALA A 455 -18.12 36.21 -12.93
C ALA A 455 -18.98 35.27 -12.07
N ILE A 456 -18.85 33.95 -12.24
CA ILE A 456 -19.53 32.94 -11.41
C ILE A 456 -18.67 32.43 -10.23
N GLY A 457 -17.56 33.11 -9.91
CA GLY A 457 -16.65 32.76 -8.80
C GLY A 457 -15.81 31.50 -8.99
N MET A 458 -15.89 30.83 -10.15
CA MET A 458 -15.31 29.51 -10.37
C MET A 458 -13.79 29.55 -10.57
N SER A 459 -13.06 28.61 -9.98
CA SER A 459 -11.61 28.45 -10.17
C SER A 459 -11.27 27.76 -11.50
N GLN A 460 -10.03 27.93 -11.99
CA GLN A 460 -9.58 27.20 -13.19
C GLN A 460 -9.59 25.67 -12.99
N ALA A 461 -9.42 25.20 -11.74
CA ALA A 461 -9.45 23.79 -11.39
C ALA A 461 -10.88 23.22 -11.43
N GLU A 462 -11.87 23.95 -10.90
CA GLU A 462 -13.29 23.57 -10.98
C GLU A 462 -13.78 23.50 -12.43
N LEU A 463 -13.46 24.50 -13.27
CA LEU A 463 -13.83 24.45 -14.68
C LEU A 463 -13.16 23.26 -15.39
N ALA A 464 -11.92 22.93 -15.03
CA ALA A 464 -11.21 21.79 -15.59
C ALA A 464 -11.88 20.46 -15.18
N GLN A 465 -12.25 20.33 -13.89
CA GLN A 465 -12.96 19.17 -13.36
C GLN A 465 -14.34 18.99 -14.02
N ALA A 466 -15.14 20.05 -14.11
CA ALA A 466 -16.44 20.02 -14.79
C ALA A 466 -16.30 19.66 -16.29
N MET A 467 -15.24 20.14 -16.96
CA MET A 467 -14.93 19.77 -18.33
C MET A 467 -14.37 18.34 -18.50
N GLY A 468 -13.83 17.72 -17.45
CA GLY A 468 -13.11 16.45 -17.52
C GLY A 468 -11.72 16.60 -18.15
N ARG A 469 -11.00 17.67 -17.80
CA ARG A 469 -9.70 18.08 -18.35
C ARG A 469 -8.75 18.51 -17.24
N SER A 470 -7.48 18.78 -17.59
CA SER A 470 -6.50 19.33 -16.66
C SER A 470 -6.66 20.84 -16.48
N GLN A 471 -6.24 21.37 -15.33
CA GLN A 471 -6.17 22.82 -15.10
C GLN A 471 -5.26 23.52 -16.13
N SER A 472 -4.18 22.85 -16.56
CA SER A 472 -3.30 23.34 -17.62
C SER A 472 -4.02 23.53 -18.96
N TRP A 473 -5.02 22.68 -19.28
CA TRP A 473 -5.84 22.83 -20.49
C TRP A 473 -6.76 24.06 -20.41
N VAL A 474 -7.36 24.33 -19.24
CA VAL A 474 -8.16 25.55 -19.02
C VAL A 474 -7.26 26.79 -19.09
N ARG A 475 -6.09 26.76 -18.44
CA ARG A 475 -5.11 27.85 -18.51
C ARG A 475 -4.71 28.15 -19.95
N ASP A 476 -4.33 27.13 -20.72
CA ASP A 476 -3.91 27.31 -22.11
C ASP A 476 -5.06 27.76 -23.02
N LEU A 477 -6.31 27.37 -22.73
CA LEU A 477 -7.51 27.89 -23.38
C LEU A 477 -7.74 29.39 -23.07
N GLU A 478 -7.50 29.83 -21.83
CA GLU A 478 -7.65 31.23 -21.40
C GLU A 478 -6.48 32.15 -21.80
N THR A 479 -5.29 31.59 -22.10
CA THR A 479 -4.07 32.38 -22.39
C THR A 479 -3.57 32.22 -23.82
N LYS A 480 -3.38 30.98 -24.31
CA LYS A 480 -2.81 30.70 -25.64
C LYS A 480 -3.86 30.73 -26.75
N LEU A 481 -5.11 30.38 -26.43
CA LEU A 481 -6.24 30.37 -27.36
C LEU A 481 -7.22 31.52 -27.09
N LYS A 482 -6.75 32.60 -26.44
CA LYS A 482 -7.51 33.74 -25.93
C LYS A 482 -8.52 34.30 -26.94
N GLU A 483 -8.11 34.47 -28.19
CA GLU A 483 -8.90 35.06 -29.29
C GLU A 483 -9.31 34.04 -30.37
N GLN A 484 -8.94 32.76 -30.22
CA GLN A 484 -9.34 31.72 -31.17
C GLN A 484 -10.74 31.18 -30.85
N ILE A 485 -11.49 30.84 -31.90
CA ILE A 485 -12.79 30.17 -31.78
C ILE A 485 -12.56 28.78 -31.19
N ILE A 486 -13.22 28.50 -30.06
CA ILE A 486 -13.08 27.22 -29.36
C ILE A 486 -13.68 26.09 -30.21
N LYS A 487 -12.95 24.98 -30.34
CA LYS A 487 -13.36 23.83 -31.17
C LYS A 487 -14.78 23.34 -30.79
N PRO A 488 -15.70 23.10 -31.74
CA PRO A 488 -17.13 22.85 -31.47
C PRO A 488 -17.41 21.80 -30.37
N LYS A 489 -16.62 20.73 -30.33
CA LYS A 489 -16.70 19.66 -29.31
C LYS A 489 -16.57 20.11 -27.85
N TYR A 490 -16.11 21.34 -27.58
CA TYR A 490 -16.04 21.91 -26.24
C TYR A 490 -17.06 23.03 -26.00
N VAL A 491 -17.59 23.65 -27.06
CA VAL A 491 -18.45 24.84 -26.97
C VAL A 491 -19.73 24.54 -26.21
N LEU A 492 -20.43 23.44 -26.55
CA LEU A 492 -21.71 23.08 -25.93
C LEU A 492 -21.55 22.90 -24.41
N LYS A 493 -20.55 22.10 -24.00
CA LYS A 493 -20.28 21.80 -22.59
C LYS A 493 -19.80 23.03 -21.81
N LEU A 494 -18.99 23.90 -22.42
CA LEU A 494 -18.58 25.18 -21.81
C LEU A 494 -19.75 26.14 -21.65
N LYS A 495 -20.65 26.26 -22.65
CA LYS A 495 -21.87 27.07 -22.53
C LYS A 495 -22.75 26.61 -21.36
N THR A 496 -22.96 25.31 -21.22
CA THR A 496 -23.73 24.73 -20.10
C THR A 496 -23.09 25.02 -18.74
N ILE A 497 -21.79 24.77 -18.57
CA ILE A 497 -21.09 24.95 -17.29
C ILE A 497 -20.99 26.44 -16.89
N LEU A 498 -20.73 27.31 -17.85
CA LEU A 498 -20.50 28.74 -17.61
C LEU A 498 -21.77 29.60 -17.72
N LYS A 499 -22.94 28.96 -17.91
CA LYS A 499 -24.26 29.61 -18.10
C LYS A 499 -24.21 30.71 -19.17
N ILE A 500 -23.59 30.39 -20.32
CA ILE A 500 -23.48 31.28 -21.48
C ILE A 500 -24.56 30.86 -22.49
N ALA A 501 -25.49 31.77 -22.80
CA ALA A 501 -26.50 31.59 -23.84
C ALA A 501 -25.86 31.41 -25.22
#